data_AF-A0A7Z0WZ71-F1
#
_entry.id   AF-A0A7Z0WZ71-F1
#
_cell.length_a   1.000
_cell.length_b   1.000
_cell.length_c   1.000
_cell.angle_alpha   90.00
_cell.angle_beta   90.00
_cell.angle_gamma   90.00
#
_symmetry.space_group_name_H-M   'P 1'
#
loop_
_entity.id
_entity.type
_entity.pdbx_description
1 polymer ?
#
loop_
_entity_poly.entity_id
_entity_poly.type
_entity_poly.pdbx_seq_one_letter_code
_entity_poly.pdbx_strand_id
1 'polypeptide(L)'
;MSWTVLSSRENDKVWTKVNRVVKWKPGLQCSRMKPPTPYIVYDVSAGFKEDGRFLADLEEKMIGVFKACTDPLETMYALDWRHEGYMFRPHGQLPKDEYGDWPVPIFPNGDYYFFFQRDFEWGVLGDPWRQTMTLYGEKLLYHIEHHPPVIFRKA
;
A
#
# COMPACT_ATOMS: atom_id res chain seq x y z
N MET A 1 -14.71 12.03 7.58
CA MET A 1 -13.51 11.62 6.80
C MET A 1 -13.22 10.17 7.10
N SER A 2 -12.91 9.35 6.09
CA SER A 2 -12.63 7.91 6.32
C SER A 2 -11.18 7.62 6.68
N TRP A 3 -10.35 8.66 6.83
CA TRP A 3 -8.98 8.60 7.29
C TRP A 3 -8.89 9.15 8.70
N THR A 4 -8.07 8.54 9.54
CA THR A 4 -7.81 8.95 10.92
C THR A 4 -6.32 8.81 11.19
N VAL A 5 -5.69 9.90 11.60
CA VAL A 5 -4.26 9.93 11.94
C VAL A 5 -4.01 9.00 13.14
N LEU A 6 -2.96 8.18 13.05
CA LEU A 6 -2.50 7.38 14.18
C LEU A 6 -1.86 8.28 15.24
N SER A 7 -2.15 8.04 16.51
CA SER A 7 -1.36 8.67 17.57
C SER A 7 0.11 8.24 17.45
N SER A 8 1.06 9.06 17.90
CA SER A 8 2.49 8.73 17.82
C SER A 8 2.80 7.35 18.43
N ARG A 9 2.15 7.01 19.55
CA ARG A 9 2.29 5.69 20.20
C ARG A 9 1.76 4.55 19.34
N GLU A 10 0.67 4.75 18.61
CA GLU A 10 0.14 3.74 17.69
C GLU A 10 1.02 3.60 16.46
N ASN A 11 1.49 4.72 15.91
CA ASN A 11 2.40 4.73 14.78
C ASN A 11 3.67 3.91 15.08
N ASP A 12 4.30 4.16 16.25
CA ASP A 12 5.49 3.41 16.69
C ASP A 12 5.23 1.91 16.85
N LYS A 13 4.07 1.54 17.40
CA LYS A 13 3.66 0.13 17.55
C LYS A 13 3.47 -0.54 16.19
N VAL A 14 2.80 0.15 15.27
CA VAL A 14 2.52 -0.34 13.92
C VAL A 14 3.83 -0.52 13.16
N TRP A 15 4.73 0.46 13.17
CA TRP A 15 6.06 0.33 12.55
C TRP A 15 6.92 -0.77 13.18
N THR A 16 6.84 -0.95 14.50
CA THR A 16 7.49 -2.08 15.18
C THR A 16 6.96 -3.43 14.66
N LYS A 17 5.65 -3.53 14.40
CA LYS A 17 5.02 -4.72 13.82
C LYS A 17 5.44 -4.92 12.37
N VAL A 18 5.45 -3.87 11.54
CA VAL A 18 5.94 -3.88 10.14
C VAL A 18 7.34 -4.48 10.08
N ASN A 19 8.28 -3.94 10.87
CA ASN A 19 9.68 -4.41 10.88
C ASN A 19 9.80 -5.91 11.21
N ARG A 20 8.88 -6.46 12.01
CA ARG A 20 8.84 -7.90 12.34
C ARG A 20 8.20 -8.73 11.23
N VAL A 21 7.04 -8.30 10.71
CA VAL A 21 6.25 -9.06 9.73
C VAL A 21 6.95 -9.14 8.39
N VAL A 22 7.38 -7.99 7.85
CA VAL A 22 7.97 -7.93 6.50
C VAL A 22 9.50 -7.91 6.53
N LYS A 23 10.10 -8.10 7.72
CA LYS A 23 11.55 -8.12 7.98
C LYS A 23 12.27 -6.90 7.37
N TRP A 24 11.57 -5.77 7.29
CA TRP A 24 12.09 -4.53 6.76
C TRP A 24 12.88 -3.81 7.84
N LYS A 25 14.00 -3.20 7.45
CA LYS A 25 14.85 -2.41 8.33
C LYS A 25 14.96 -0.99 7.78
N PRO A 26 14.53 0.04 8.51
CA PRO A 26 14.70 1.41 8.08
C PRO A 26 16.19 1.80 8.04
N GLY A 27 16.54 2.72 7.14
CA GLY A 27 17.86 3.38 7.13
C GLY A 27 18.87 2.91 6.07
N LEU A 28 18.53 1.90 5.26
CA LEU A 28 19.28 1.58 4.04
C LEU A 28 18.47 2.03 2.84
N GLN A 29 19.10 2.75 1.92
CA GLN A 29 18.55 2.93 0.58
C GLN A 29 18.39 1.52 -0.03
N CYS A 30 17.20 1.19 -0.56
CA CYS A 30 16.90 -0.14 -1.11
C CYS A 30 16.83 -1.29 -0.08
N SER A 31 16.08 -1.11 1.01
CA SER A 31 15.87 -2.13 2.05
C SER A 31 15.09 -3.33 1.50
N ARG A 32 15.71 -4.51 1.51
CA ARG A 32 15.05 -5.77 1.12
C ARG A 32 13.89 -6.08 2.06
N MET A 33 12.70 -6.17 1.52
CA MET A 33 11.50 -6.68 2.20
C MET A 33 11.38 -8.19 2.02
N LYS A 34 10.96 -8.88 3.07
CA LYS A 34 10.62 -10.32 3.05
C LYS A 34 9.25 -10.50 3.72
N PRO A 35 8.15 -10.16 3.02
CA PRO A 35 6.81 -10.36 3.53
C PRO A 35 6.49 -11.86 3.74
N PRO A 36 5.41 -12.16 4.50
CA PRO A 36 4.85 -13.51 4.54
C PRO A 36 4.53 -14.05 3.16
N THR A 37 4.64 -15.37 3.00
CA THR A 37 4.20 -16.07 1.79
C THR A 37 2.70 -16.38 1.86
N PRO A 38 1.99 -16.41 0.73
CA PRO A 38 2.47 -16.09 -0.62
C PRO A 38 2.60 -14.59 -0.87
N TYR A 39 3.51 -14.21 -1.77
CA TYR A 39 3.67 -12.82 -2.23
C TYR A 39 4.09 -12.75 -3.71
N ILE A 40 3.74 -11.64 -4.37
CA ILE A 40 4.13 -11.32 -5.75
C ILE A 40 4.79 -9.94 -5.75
N VAL A 41 5.86 -9.79 -6.53
CA VAL A 41 6.55 -8.51 -6.74
C VAL A 41 6.24 -8.03 -8.16
N TYR A 42 5.64 -6.86 -8.28
CA TYR A 42 5.35 -6.19 -9.54
C TYR A 42 6.40 -5.10 -9.80
N ASP A 43 6.94 -5.08 -11.01
CA ASP A 43 7.72 -3.95 -11.53
C ASP A 43 6.74 -2.84 -11.93
N VAL A 44 6.92 -1.65 -11.37
CA VAL A 44 6.08 -0.48 -11.65
C VAL A 44 6.91 0.69 -12.21
N SER A 45 8.10 0.40 -12.76
CA SER A 45 9.03 1.40 -13.31
C SER A 45 8.43 2.21 -14.46
N ALA A 46 7.48 1.64 -15.21
CA ALA A 46 6.75 2.35 -16.26
C ALA A 46 6.01 3.59 -15.72
N GLY A 47 5.46 3.51 -14.51
CA GLY A 47 4.74 4.63 -13.87
C GLY A 47 5.63 5.82 -13.50
N PHE A 48 6.95 5.62 -13.39
CA PHE A 48 7.90 6.71 -13.12
C PHE A 48 8.29 7.49 -14.39
N LYS A 49 8.03 6.92 -15.57
CA LYS A 49 8.39 7.52 -16.87
C LYS A 49 7.19 8.18 -17.54
N GLU A 50 5.99 7.71 -17.24
CA GLU A 50 4.75 8.22 -17.83
C GLU A 50 4.11 9.31 -16.97
N ASP A 51 3.31 10.13 -17.65
CA ASP A 51 2.57 11.30 -17.19
C ASP A 51 1.35 10.95 -16.31
N GLY A 52 1.48 9.93 -15.44
CA GLY A 52 0.49 9.59 -14.42
C GLY A 52 -0.75 8.85 -14.92
N ARG A 53 -0.83 8.48 -16.21
CA ARG A 53 -1.99 7.82 -16.83
C ARG A 53 -2.41 6.51 -16.13
N PHE A 54 -1.46 5.77 -15.54
CA PHE A 54 -1.76 4.54 -14.81
C PHE A 54 -2.19 4.77 -13.35
N LEU A 55 -2.00 5.95 -12.79
CA LEU A 55 -2.24 6.20 -11.36
C LEU A 55 -3.73 6.09 -11.01
N ALA A 56 -4.59 6.68 -11.84
CA ALA A 56 -6.05 6.59 -11.64
C ALA A 56 -6.55 5.13 -11.72
N ASP A 57 -6.05 4.35 -12.67
CA ASP A 57 -6.37 2.92 -12.77
C ASP A 57 -5.83 2.13 -11.58
N LEU A 58 -4.57 2.35 -11.19
CA LEU A 58 -3.97 1.72 -10.02
C LEU A 58 -4.79 1.99 -8.75
N GLU A 59 -5.14 3.24 -8.48
CA GLU A 59 -5.96 3.61 -7.32
C GLU A 59 -7.35 2.95 -7.37
N GLU A 60 -8.04 3.03 -8.51
CA GLU A 60 -9.37 2.45 -8.67
C GLU A 60 -9.34 0.94 -8.40
N LYS A 61 -8.42 0.22 -9.04
CA LYS A 61 -8.29 -1.24 -8.88
C LYS A 61 -7.87 -1.62 -7.47
N MET A 62 -6.92 -0.90 -6.87
CA MET A 62 -6.48 -1.18 -5.49
C MET A 62 -7.59 -0.91 -4.47
N ILE A 63 -8.39 0.15 -4.61
CA ILE A 63 -9.59 0.35 -3.76
C ILE A 63 -10.57 -0.79 -3.95
N GLY A 64 -10.85 -1.21 -5.18
CA GLY A 64 -11.74 -2.33 -5.47
C GLY A 64 -11.29 -3.60 -4.78
N VAL A 65 -9.99 -3.91 -4.86
CA VAL A 65 -9.37 -5.05 -4.17
C VAL A 65 -9.46 -4.90 -2.65
N PHE A 66 -9.17 -3.73 -2.08
CA PHE A 66 -9.29 -3.51 -0.64
C PHE A 66 -10.72 -3.70 -0.13
N LYS A 67 -11.71 -3.21 -0.88
CA LYS A 67 -13.13 -3.40 -0.56
C LYS A 67 -13.54 -4.88 -0.64
N ALA A 68 -13.02 -5.62 -1.61
CA ALA A 68 -13.27 -7.05 -1.71
C ALA A 68 -12.59 -7.85 -0.59
N CYS A 69 -11.46 -7.35 -0.07
CA CYS A 69 -10.71 -7.99 1.00
C CYS A 69 -11.16 -7.62 2.42
N THR A 70 -12.04 -6.63 2.59
CA THR A 70 -12.40 -6.08 3.92
C THR A 70 -13.91 -6.02 4.11
N ASP A 71 -14.34 -6.13 5.37
CA ASP A 71 -15.75 -5.88 5.72
C ASP A 71 -16.12 -4.39 5.61
N PRO A 72 -17.41 -4.03 5.42
CA PRO A 72 -17.84 -2.63 5.24
C PRO A 72 -17.44 -1.64 6.35
N LEU A 73 -17.18 -2.16 7.56
CA LEU A 73 -16.75 -1.38 8.74
C LEU A 73 -15.27 -1.58 9.08
N GLU A 74 -14.58 -2.52 8.42
CA GLU A 74 -13.18 -2.80 8.67
C GLU A 74 -12.30 -1.63 8.18
N THR A 75 -11.25 -1.37 8.93
CA THR A 75 -10.25 -0.35 8.60
C THR A 75 -8.94 -1.00 8.22
N MET A 76 -8.06 -0.25 7.58
CA MET A 76 -6.72 -0.68 7.19
C MET A 76 -5.72 0.36 7.65
N TYR A 77 -4.46 -0.05 7.77
CA TYR A 77 -3.35 0.87 7.94
C TYR A 77 -2.86 1.36 6.58
N ALA A 78 -2.55 2.65 6.51
CA ALA A 78 -1.82 3.28 5.43
C ALA A 78 -0.66 4.05 6.05
N LEU A 79 0.56 3.71 5.67
CA LEU A 79 1.77 4.16 6.33
C LEU A 79 2.69 4.82 5.33
N ASP A 80 3.23 5.96 5.74
CA ASP A 80 4.25 6.69 5.02
C ASP A 80 5.51 6.77 5.88
N TRP A 81 6.64 6.36 5.29
CA TRP A 81 7.88 6.23 6.04
C TRP A 81 8.40 7.62 6.46
N ARG A 82 8.63 7.79 7.77
CA ARG A 82 9.00 9.06 8.46
C ARG A 82 7.88 10.10 8.56
N HIS A 83 6.69 9.77 8.08
CA HIS A 83 5.51 10.63 8.16
C HIS A 83 4.43 10.02 9.07
N GLU A 84 3.35 10.76 9.29
CA GLU A 84 2.18 10.27 10.00
C GLU A 84 1.60 9.03 9.32
N GLY A 85 1.34 8.00 10.12
CA GLY A 85 0.55 6.86 9.68
C GLY A 85 -0.95 7.12 9.86
N TYR A 86 -1.76 6.44 9.08
CA TYR A 86 -3.22 6.58 9.10
C TYR A 86 -3.91 5.23 9.24
N MET A 87 -5.08 5.26 9.85
CA MET A 87 -6.12 4.26 9.62
C MET A 87 -7.10 4.80 8.60
N PHE A 88 -7.54 3.96 7.67
CA PHE A 88 -8.60 4.34 6.75
C PHE A 88 -9.61 3.22 6.52
N ARG A 89 -10.83 3.58 6.13
CA ARG A 89 -11.88 2.62 5.78
C ARG A 89 -12.04 2.56 4.25
N PRO A 90 -11.69 1.44 3.58
CA PRO A 90 -11.77 1.33 2.12
C PRO A 90 -13.18 1.55 1.56
N HIS A 91 -14.20 1.15 2.32
CA HIS A 91 -15.62 1.31 1.96
C HIS A 91 -16.17 2.72 2.18
N GLY A 92 -15.42 3.59 2.85
CA GLY A 92 -15.82 4.97 3.08
C GLY A 92 -15.45 5.92 1.94
N GLN A 93 -15.78 7.21 2.12
CA GLN A 93 -15.29 8.26 1.23
C GLN A 93 -13.78 8.47 1.45
N LEU A 94 -13.00 8.42 0.38
CA LEU A 94 -11.55 8.64 0.38
C LEU A 94 -11.28 10.00 -0.27
N PRO A 95 -11.45 11.11 0.45
CA PRO A 95 -11.20 12.43 -0.10
C PRO A 95 -9.72 12.54 -0.48
N LYS A 96 -9.50 13.19 -1.62
CA LYS A 96 -8.19 13.60 -2.11
C LYS A 96 -7.94 15.06 -1.74
N ASP A 97 -6.69 15.45 -1.64
CA ASP A 97 -6.29 16.84 -1.42
C ASP A 97 -6.41 17.68 -2.70
N GLU A 98 -5.89 18.92 -2.67
CA GLU A 98 -5.92 19.85 -3.80
C GLU A 98 -5.07 19.39 -5.01
N TYR A 99 -4.13 18.48 -4.79
CA TYR A 99 -3.29 17.86 -5.83
C TYR A 99 -3.90 16.57 -6.37
N GLY A 100 -5.01 16.12 -5.78
CA GLY A 100 -5.67 14.89 -6.18
C GLY A 100 -5.08 13.64 -5.52
N ASP A 101 -4.31 13.78 -4.45
CA ASP A 101 -3.65 12.68 -3.76
C ASP A 101 -4.36 12.30 -2.46
N TRP A 102 -4.24 11.02 -2.06
CA TRP A 102 -4.60 10.60 -0.71
C TRP A 102 -3.54 11.02 0.30
N PRO A 103 -3.88 11.05 1.61
CA PRO A 103 -2.90 11.29 2.66
C PRO A 103 -1.67 10.37 2.58
N VAL A 104 -1.86 9.14 2.07
CA VAL A 104 -0.76 8.23 1.70
C VAL A 104 -1.02 7.73 0.28
N PRO A 105 -0.16 8.06 -0.70
CA PRO A 105 -0.29 7.58 -2.07
C PRO A 105 -0.12 6.05 -2.16
N ILE A 106 -0.82 5.42 -3.09
CA ILE A 106 -0.66 3.97 -3.34
C ILE A 106 0.59 3.66 -4.19
N PHE A 107 0.96 4.59 -5.07
CA PHE A 107 2.11 4.45 -5.95
C PHE A 107 3.37 4.97 -5.22
N PRO A 108 4.46 4.18 -5.13
CA PRO A 108 5.65 4.55 -4.38
C PRO A 108 6.49 5.59 -5.13
N ASN A 109 6.10 6.86 -5.10
CA ASN A 109 6.77 7.96 -5.84
C ASN A 109 7.74 8.81 -5.00
N GLY A 110 8.15 8.37 -3.81
CA GLY A 110 9.14 9.10 -3.02
C GLY A 110 9.59 8.33 -1.78
N ASP A 111 8.62 7.94 -0.95
CA ASP A 111 8.84 7.17 0.27
C ASP A 111 8.30 5.74 0.19
N TYR A 112 8.61 4.94 1.22
CA TYR A 112 8.02 3.62 1.37
C TYR A 112 6.57 3.75 1.84
N TYR A 113 5.62 3.57 0.91
CA TYR A 113 4.19 3.54 1.24
C TYR A 113 3.70 2.11 1.44
N PHE A 114 3.18 1.84 2.65
CA PHE A 114 2.71 0.51 3.02
C PHE A 114 1.23 0.52 3.40
N PHE A 115 0.51 -0.49 2.93
CA PHE A 115 -0.90 -0.71 3.27
C PHE A 115 -1.06 -2.09 3.90
N PHE A 116 -1.76 -2.18 5.03
CA PHE A 116 -1.95 -3.45 5.74
C PHE A 116 -3.39 -3.62 6.20
N GLN A 117 -3.87 -4.86 6.12
CA GLN A 117 -4.99 -5.29 6.95
C GLN A 117 -4.59 -5.23 8.43
N ARG A 118 -5.57 -5.03 9.32
CA ARG A 118 -5.34 -4.77 10.76
C ARG A 118 -4.45 -5.79 11.46
N ASP A 119 -4.58 -7.05 11.08
CA ASP A 119 -3.87 -8.18 11.67
C ASP A 119 -2.65 -8.58 10.84
N PHE A 120 -2.35 -7.83 9.77
CA PHE A 120 -1.21 -8.01 8.86
C PHE A 120 -1.24 -9.33 8.07
N GLU A 121 -2.41 -9.97 7.92
CA GLU A 121 -2.56 -11.19 7.14
C GLU A 121 -2.22 -10.99 5.66
N TRP A 122 -2.48 -9.78 5.15
CA TRP A 122 -2.13 -9.35 3.81
C TRP A 122 -1.76 -7.86 3.79
N GLY A 123 -1.06 -7.44 2.74
CA GLY A 123 -0.63 -6.07 2.59
C GLY A 123 0.07 -5.76 1.27
N VAL A 124 0.31 -4.46 1.07
CA VAL A 124 0.95 -3.86 -0.10
C VAL A 124 2.17 -3.10 0.37
N LEU A 125 3.31 -3.35 -0.26
CA LEU A 125 4.59 -2.74 0.08
C LEU A 125 5.17 -2.03 -1.14
N GLY A 126 5.14 -0.69 -1.14
CA GLY A 126 5.75 0.13 -2.18
C GLY A 126 7.23 0.39 -1.89
N ASP A 127 8.10 0.16 -2.88
CA ASP A 127 9.53 0.49 -2.84
C ASP A 127 9.88 1.44 -3.98
N PRO A 128 10.06 2.75 -3.71
CA PRO A 128 10.34 3.74 -4.74
C PRO A 128 11.75 3.58 -5.33
N TRP A 129 12.71 3.05 -4.57
CA TRP A 129 14.09 2.87 -5.04
C TRP A 129 14.23 1.67 -5.97
N ARG A 130 13.46 0.61 -5.73
CA ARG A 130 13.38 -0.54 -6.65
C ARG A 130 12.35 -0.36 -7.75
N GLN A 131 11.48 0.64 -7.61
CA GLN A 131 10.33 0.85 -8.49
C GLN A 131 9.44 -0.40 -8.53
N THR A 132 9.18 -0.97 -7.36
CA THR A 132 8.38 -2.20 -7.22
C THR A 132 7.25 -2.04 -6.23
N MET A 133 6.17 -2.77 -6.45
CA MET A 133 5.12 -2.99 -5.46
C MET A 133 5.05 -4.48 -5.12
N THR A 134 5.21 -4.82 -3.85
CA THR A 134 5.09 -6.21 -3.37
C THR A 134 3.76 -6.40 -2.68
N LEU A 135 2.94 -7.32 -3.17
CA LEU A 135 1.65 -7.69 -2.58
C LEU A 135 1.79 -9.06 -1.93
N TYR A 136 1.23 -9.24 -0.74
CA TYR A 136 1.27 -10.54 -0.04
C TYR A 136 -0.07 -10.90 0.61
N GLY A 137 -0.24 -12.20 0.85
CA GLY A 137 -1.42 -12.81 1.46
C GLY A 137 -2.45 -13.29 0.43
N GLU A 138 -2.93 -14.51 0.61
CA GLU A 138 -3.77 -15.23 -0.36
C GLU A 138 -5.02 -14.44 -0.78
N LYS A 139 -5.72 -13.86 0.20
CA LYS A 139 -6.95 -13.07 -0.04
C LYS A 139 -6.70 -11.90 -0.99
N LEU A 140 -5.65 -11.13 -0.74
CA LEU A 140 -5.28 -9.99 -1.57
C LEU A 140 -4.84 -10.44 -2.97
N LEU A 141 -4.03 -11.49 -3.05
CA LEU A 141 -3.52 -12.00 -4.32
C LEU A 141 -4.63 -12.58 -5.20
N TYR A 142 -5.62 -13.25 -4.61
CA TYR A 142 -6.78 -13.73 -5.34
C TYR A 142 -7.52 -12.58 -6.05
N HIS A 143 -7.80 -11.49 -5.33
CA HIS A 143 -8.54 -10.37 -5.91
C HIS A 143 -7.74 -9.54 -6.92
N ILE A 144 -6.42 -9.37 -6.70
CA ILE A 144 -5.58 -8.63 -7.65
C ILE A 144 -5.41 -9.37 -8.97
N GLU A 145 -5.34 -10.71 -8.94
CA GLU A 145 -5.22 -11.53 -10.15
C GLU A 145 -6.44 -11.41 -11.07
N HIS A 146 -7.63 -11.26 -10.48
CA HIS A 146 -8.87 -11.12 -11.24
C HIS A 146 -9.12 -9.69 -11.75
N HIS A 147 -8.51 -8.69 -11.12
CA HIS A 147 -8.69 -7.27 -11.47
C HIS A 147 -7.35 -6.50 -11.43
N PRO A 148 -6.35 -6.91 -12.24
CA PRO A 148 -5.02 -6.33 -12.14
C PRO A 148 -5.00 -4.91 -12.73
N PRO A 149 -4.43 -3.93 -12.00
CA PRO A 149 -4.02 -2.65 -12.55
C PRO A 149 -3.22 -2.82 -13.84
N VAL A 150 -3.35 -1.87 -14.77
CA VAL A 150 -2.59 -1.86 -16.02
C VAL A 150 -1.10 -1.90 -15.76
N ILE A 151 -0.62 -1.17 -14.75
CA ILE A 151 0.81 -1.11 -14.38
C ILE A 151 1.36 -2.44 -13.84
N PHE A 152 0.51 -3.38 -13.43
CA PHE A 152 0.94 -4.72 -12.99
C PHE A 152 1.04 -5.72 -14.13
N ARG A 153 0.53 -5.37 -15.31
CA ARG A 153 0.61 -6.22 -16.50
C ARG A 153 2.05 -6.12 -17.02
N LYS A 154 2.69 -7.27 -17.22
CA LYS A 154 3.99 -7.32 -17.89
C LYS A 154 3.84 -6.64 -19.25
N ALA A 155 4.69 -5.64 -19.51
CA ALA A 155 4.90 -5.12 -20.86
C ALA A 155 5.39 -6.23 -21.80
#